data_AF-A0A3R7MPV4-F1
#
_entry.id   AF-A0A3R7MPV4-F1
#
_cell.length_a   1.000
_cell.length_b   1.000
_cell.length_c   1.000
_cell.angle_alpha   90.00
_cell.angle_beta   90.00
_cell.angle_gamma   90.00
#
_symmetry.space_group_name_H-M   'P 1'
#
loop_
_entity.id
_entity.type
_entity.pdbx_description
1 polymer ?
#
loop_
_entity_poly.entity_id
_entity_poly.type
_entity_poly.pdbx_seq_one_letter_code
_entity_poly.pdbx_strand_id
1 'polypeptide(L)'
;MTMDERYVENIWQLLKSAIQEIQKKNNSGLSFEELYRNAYTMVLHKHGERLYTGLRDVVTQHLENKVRADVLASLQNNFLQTLNHAWNDHQTSMVMIRDILMYMDRVYVQQNNVDNVYNLGLIIFRDQVVRHGCIRDHLRETLLDMVMRERRGEVVDRLAIKNAAQMLIVLGIESRAVYEEDFERPFLAQSAEFYRMESQKFLAENSASVYIKRVEARIMEEAERAKHYLDESTERRIVEVVEEELIKKHMKTIVEMENSGVVHMLKNNKTEDLACMYKLMSRVSDGLRAVAECVSQHLREQGKALVAEEEGGKNAITFVQNLLDLKDRFDHFLHNSFNNDKIFKQMIAADFEYFLNMHKVT
;
A
#
# COMPACT_ATOMS: atom_id res chain seq x y z
N MET A 1 -4.69 -27.85 -50.54
CA MET A 1 -4.32 -29.26 -50.27
C MET A 1 -4.20 -29.39 -48.76
N THR A 2 -5.02 -30.24 -48.15
CA THR A 2 -4.94 -30.56 -46.72
C THR A 2 -3.62 -31.28 -46.44
N MET A 3 -2.89 -30.81 -45.44
CA MET A 3 -1.65 -31.42 -44.99
C MET A 3 -1.93 -32.82 -44.44
N ASP A 4 -1.04 -33.79 -44.67
CA ASP A 4 -1.20 -35.13 -44.10
C ASP A 4 -1.20 -35.06 -42.56
N GLU A 5 -2.19 -35.67 -41.92
CA GLU A 5 -2.39 -35.61 -40.47
C GLU A 5 -1.21 -36.21 -39.71
N ARG A 6 -0.56 -37.24 -40.26
CA ARG A 6 0.66 -37.82 -39.68
C ARG A 6 1.83 -36.84 -39.71
N TYR A 7 1.94 -36.05 -40.77
CA TYR A 7 2.97 -35.03 -40.88
C TYR A 7 2.75 -33.89 -39.87
N VAL A 8 1.50 -33.45 -39.69
CA VAL A 8 1.13 -32.45 -38.68
C VAL A 8 1.44 -32.96 -37.26
N GLU A 9 1.14 -34.23 -36.98
CA GLU A 9 1.47 -34.85 -35.69
C GLU A 9 2.99 -34.93 -35.46
N ASN A 10 3.77 -35.31 -36.48
CA ASN A 10 5.23 -35.34 -36.37
C ASN A 10 5.82 -33.95 -36.08
N ILE A 11 5.31 -32.90 -36.74
CA ILE A 11 5.73 -31.52 -36.45
C ILE A 11 5.38 -31.15 -35.00
N TRP A 12 4.16 -31.48 -34.56
CA TRP A 12 3.73 -31.20 -33.19
C TRP A 12 4.61 -31.92 -32.16
N GLN A 13 4.94 -33.19 -32.36
CA GLN A 13 5.83 -33.92 -31.44
C GLN A 13 7.23 -33.31 -31.36
N LEU A 14 7.77 -32.83 -32.50
CA LEU A 14 9.05 -32.12 -32.52
C LEU A 14 8.98 -30.83 -31.70
N LEU A 15 7.94 -30.00 -31.92
CA LEU A 15 7.74 -28.74 -31.19
C LEU A 15 7.52 -28.99 -29.69
N LYS A 16 6.71 -29.99 -29.34
CA LYS A 16 6.47 -30.42 -27.96
C LYS A 16 7.77 -30.82 -27.27
N SER A 17 8.60 -31.65 -27.93
CA SER A 17 9.89 -32.05 -27.38
C SER A 17 10.81 -30.85 -27.17
N ALA A 18 10.85 -29.91 -28.12
CA ALA A 18 11.66 -28.70 -27.98
C ALA A 18 11.19 -27.80 -26.84
N ILE A 19 9.88 -27.61 -26.67
CA ILE A 19 9.29 -26.88 -25.53
C ILE A 19 9.69 -27.53 -24.20
N GLN A 20 9.65 -28.86 -24.12
CA GLN A 20 10.05 -29.59 -22.92
C GLN A 20 11.56 -29.46 -22.64
N GLU A 21 12.41 -29.46 -23.66
CA GLU A 21 13.85 -29.22 -23.48
C GLU A 21 14.14 -27.78 -23.03
N ILE A 22 13.40 -26.79 -23.54
CA ILE A 22 13.47 -25.39 -23.06
C ILE A 22 13.10 -25.31 -21.58
N GLN A 23 11.99 -25.95 -21.18
CA GLN A 23 11.55 -26.01 -19.78
C GLN A 23 12.57 -26.71 -18.87
N LYS A 24 13.35 -27.67 -19.40
CA LYS A 24 14.47 -28.32 -18.69
C LYS A 24 15.78 -27.51 -18.73
N LYS A 25 15.78 -26.31 -19.34
CA LYS A 25 16.96 -25.46 -19.56
C LYS A 25 18.01 -26.07 -20.51
N ASN A 26 17.61 -27.00 -21.37
CA ASN A 26 18.44 -27.67 -22.36
C ASN A 26 18.24 -27.08 -23.78
N ASN A 27 18.43 -25.77 -23.93
CA ASN A 27 18.15 -25.06 -25.19
C ASN A 27 19.33 -24.99 -26.17
N SER A 28 20.55 -25.34 -25.76
CA SER A 28 21.78 -25.16 -26.57
C SER A 28 21.83 -26.00 -27.84
N GLY A 29 21.13 -27.14 -27.87
CA GLY A 29 21.06 -28.03 -29.03
C GLY A 29 19.90 -27.75 -29.99
N LEU A 30 19.06 -26.74 -29.72
CA LEU A 30 17.84 -26.49 -30.49
C LEU A 30 18.11 -25.54 -31.67
N SER A 31 17.64 -25.94 -32.86
CA SER A 31 17.63 -25.07 -34.04
C SER A 31 16.38 -24.17 -34.03
N PHE A 32 16.53 -22.92 -33.60
CA PHE A 32 15.41 -21.97 -33.56
C PHE A 32 14.77 -21.73 -34.93
N GLU A 33 15.56 -21.72 -36.00
CA GLU A 33 15.07 -21.57 -37.37
C GLU A 33 14.17 -22.75 -37.77
N GLU A 34 14.59 -23.97 -37.47
CA GLU A 34 13.82 -25.17 -37.78
C GLU A 34 12.50 -25.21 -36.99
N LEU A 35 12.56 -24.92 -35.69
CA LEU A 35 11.38 -24.89 -34.83
C LEU A 35 10.39 -23.79 -35.27
N TYR A 36 10.90 -22.59 -35.57
CA TYR A 36 10.08 -21.50 -36.09
C TYR A 36 9.43 -21.87 -37.44
N ARG A 37 10.18 -22.45 -38.38
CA ARG A 37 9.66 -22.87 -39.69
C ARG A 37 8.55 -23.92 -39.55
N ASN A 38 8.72 -24.85 -38.63
CA ASN A 38 7.72 -25.87 -38.32
C ASN A 38 6.45 -25.27 -37.71
N ALA A 39 6.57 -24.39 -36.72
CA ALA A 39 5.43 -23.67 -36.14
C ALA A 39 4.72 -22.78 -37.18
N TYR A 40 5.47 -22.05 -38.01
CA TYR A 40 4.95 -21.28 -39.13
C TYR A 40 4.13 -22.15 -40.07
N THR A 41 4.65 -23.32 -40.44
CA THR A 41 4.00 -24.24 -41.38
C THR A 41 2.66 -24.76 -40.82
N MET A 42 2.59 -25.10 -39.53
CA MET A 42 1.34 -25.52 -38.88
C MET A 42 0.28 -24.42 -38.94
N VAL A 43 0.65 -23.18 -38.59
CA VAL A 43 -0.29 -22.05 -38.59
C VAL A 43 -0.74 -21.69 -40.01
N LEU A 44 0.19 -21.68 -40.98
CA LEU A 44 -0.10 -21.42 -42.39
C LEU A 44 -1.16 -22.39 -42.95
N HIS A 45 -1.06 -23.66 -42.57
CA HIS A 45 -2.01 -24.71 -42.98
C HIS A 45 -3.22 -24.85 -42.06
N LYS A 46 -3.58 -23.79 -41.30
CA LYS A 46 -4.78 -23.72 -40.45
C LYS A 46 -4.80 -24.70 -39.26
N HIS A 47 -3.65 -25.18 -38.81
CA HIS A 47 -3.52 -25.99 -37.59
C HIS A 47 -3.10 -25.17 -36.34
N GLY A 48 -3.41 -23.87 -36.34
CA GLY A 48 -3.06 -22.97 -35.22
C GLY A 48 -3.74 -23.34 -33.89
N GLU A 49 -4.99 -23.82 -33.93
CA GLU A 49 -5.73 -24.23 -32.72
C GLU A 49 -5.09 -25.44 -32.03
N ARG A 50 -4.66 -26.43 -32.83
CA ARG A 50 -3.94 -27.62 -32.33
C ARG A 50 -2.62 -27.22 -31.67
N LEU A 51 -1.87 -26.31 -32.30
CA LEU A 51 -0.61 -25.80 -31.76
C LEU A 51 -0.81 -25.01 -30.46
N TYR A 52 -1.82 -24.13 -30.41
CA TYR A 52 -2.15 -23.33 -29.24
C TYR A 52 -2.62 -24.19 -28.06
N THR A 53 -3.53 -25.14 -28.32
CA THR A 53 -4.03 -26.09 -27.31
C THR A 53 -2.90 -26.98 -26.80
N GLY A 54 -2.09 -27.52 -27.72
CA GLY A 54 -0.94 -28.34 -27.35
C GLY A 54 0.06 -27.57 -26.50
N LEU A 55 0.37 -26.31 -26.84
CA LEU A 55 1.23 -25.45 -26.03
C LEU A 55 0.67 -25.31 -24.61
N ARG A 56 -0.62 -24.95 -24.49
CA ARG A 56 -1.30 -24.81 -23.19
C ARG A 56 -1.15 -26.07 -22.36
N ASP A 57 -1.39 -27.24 -22.95
CA ASP A 57 -1.34 -28.52 -22.25
C ASP A 57 0.09 -28.85 -21.79
N VAL A 58 1.10 -28.63 -22.64
CA VAL A 58 2.52 -28.88 -22.30
C VAL A 58 3.00 -27.96 -21.19
N VAL A 59 2.66 -26.67 -21.25
CA VAL A 59 3.01 -25.70 -20.20
C VAL A 59 2.29 -26.03 -18.89
N THR A 60 1.00 -26.35 -18.95
CA THR A 60 0.20 -26.76 -17.78
C THR A 60 0.80 -27.99 -17.12
N GLN A 61 1.05 -29.06 -17.88
CA GLN A 61 1.62 -30.30 -17.34
C GLN A 61 2.98 -30.09 -16.67
N HIS A 62 3.85 -29.24 -17.23
CA HIS A 62 5.13 -28.93 -16.62
C HIS A 62 4.95 -28.18 -15.30
N LEU A 63 4.10 -27.15 -15.29
CA LEU A 63 3.85 -26.33 -14.11
C LEU A 63 3.18 -27.13 -12.98
N GLU A 64 2.27 -28.04 -13.30
CA GLU A 64 1.58 -28.87 -12.30
C GLU A 64 2.47 -29.99 -11.75
N ASN A 65 3.10 -30.77 -12.63
CA ASN A 65 3.78 -31.99 -12.22
C ASN A 65 5.19 -31.75 -11.68
N LYS A 66 5.85 -30.67 -12.12
CA LYS A 66 7.21 -30.35 -11.70
C LYS A 66 7.27 -29.11 -10.82
N VAL A 67 6.86 -27.96 -11.35
CA VAL A 67 7.09 -26.68 -10.65
C VAL A 67 6.28 -26.56 -9.36
N ARG A 68 4.97 -26.86 -9.40
CA ARG A 68 4.12 -26.86 -8.21
C ARG A 68 4.65 -27.85 -7.16
N ALA A 69 5.04 -29.05 -7.58
CA ALA A 69 5.57 -30.06 -6.67
C ALA A 69 6.85 -29.59 -5.96
N ASP A 70 7.76 -28.95 -6.70
CA ASP A 70 9.00 -28.39 -6.13
C ASP A 70 8.72 -27.25 -5.14
N VAL A 71 7.78 -26.36 -5.46
CA VAL A 71 7.37 -25.26 -4.56
C VAL A 71 6.65 -25.77 -3.31
N LEU A 72 5.80 -26.80 -3.45
CA LEU A 72 5.15 -27.43 -2.30
C LEU A 72 6.17 -28.13 -1.37
N ALA A 73 7.20 -28.74 -1.94
CA ALA A 73 8.27 -29.38 -1.17
C ALA A 73 9.12 -28.36 -0.38
N SER A 74 9.16 -27.10 -0.81
CA SER A 74 9.96 -26.04 -0.18
C SER A 74 9.18 -25.14 0.79
N LEU A 75 7.88 -25.41 1.06
CA LEU A 75 7.05 -24.59 1.95
C LEU A 75 7.73 -24.30 3.30
N GLN A 76 8.36 -25.32 3.91
CA GLN A 76 8.99 -25.15 5.23
C GLN A 76 10.45 -24.66 5.15
N ASN A 77 11.08 -24.67 3.97
CA ASN A 77 12.51 -24.38 3.80
C ASN A 77 12.77 -23.67 2.46
N ASN A 78 13.19 -22.41 2.53
CA ASN A 78 13.54 -21.59 1.36
C ASN A 78 12.39 -21.34 0.36
N PHE A 79 11.14 -21.34 0.83
CA PHE A 79 9.94 -21.17 0.01
C PHE A 79 10.02 -20.01 -1.00
N LEU A 80 10.25 -18.77 -0.53
CA LEU A 80 10.29 -17.59 -1.40
C LEU A 80 11.42 -17.67 -2.43
N GLN A 81 12.57 -18.25 -2.06
CA GLN A 81 13.69 -18.45 -2.97
C GLN A 81 13.34 -19.45 -4.07
N THR A 82 12.75 -20.60 -3.71
CA THR A 82 12.31 -21.62 -4.68
C THR A 82 11.23 -21.06 -5.60
N LEU A 83 10.24 -20.35 -5.06
CA LEU A 83 9.16 -19.74 -5.85
C LEU A 83 9.71 -18.68 -6.81
N ASN A 84 10.63 -17.83 -6.35
CA ASN A 84 11.26 -16.82 -7.20
C ASN A 84 12.14 -17.47 -8.28
N HIS A 85 12.85 -18.56 -7.97
CA HIS A 85 13.62 -19.29 -8.99
C HIS A 85 12.70 -19.89 -10.05
N ALA A 86 11.63 -20.56 -9.63
CA ALA A 86 10.61 -21.11 -10.52
C ALA A 86 9.98 -20.03 -11.42
N TRP A 87 9.69 -18.86 -10.86
CA TRP A 87 9.17 -17.72 -11.61
C TRP A 87 10.15 -17.21 -12.67
N ASN A 88 11.42 -16.99 -12.33
CA ASN A 88 12.45 -16.52 -13.27
C ASN A 88 12.71 -17.55 -14.38
N ASP A 89 12.72 -18.83 -14.05
CA ASP A 89 12.87 -19.93 -15.00
C ASP A 89 11.69 -19.99 -15.97
N HIS A 90 10.47 -19.81 -15.45
CA HIS A 90 9.26 -19.76 -16.27
C HIS A 90 9.27 -18.57 -17.22
N GLN A 91 9.61 -17.37 -16.75
CA GLN A 91 9.73 -16.19 -17.61
C GLN A 91 10.73 -16.40 -18.75
N THR A 92 11.92 -16.93 -18.41
CA THR A 92 12.99 -17.21 -19.38
C THR A 92 12.56 -18.26 -20.41
N SER A 93 11.91 -19.33 -19.96
CA SER A 93 11.35 -20.38 -20.82
C SER A 93 10.28 -19.83 -21.77
N MET A 94 9.35 -19.03 -21.24
CA MET A 94 8.25 -18.48 -22.02
C MET A 94 8.69 -17.45 -23.07
N VAL A 95 9.77 -16.70 -22.84
CA VAL A 95 10.36 -15.83 -23.87
C VAL A 95 10.85 -16.65 -25.06
N MET A 96 11.60 -17.73 -24.82
CA MET A 96 12.09 -18.60 -25.89
C MET A 96 10.95 -19.32 -26.63
N ILE A 97 9.96 -19.82 -25.89
CA ILE A 97 8.78 -20.48 -26.47
C ILE A 97 7.99 -19.50 -27.34
N ARG A 98 7.79 -18.26 -26.88
CA ARG A 98 7.17 -17.19 -27.66
C ARG A 98 7.94 -16.91 -28.95
N ASP A 99 9.27 -16.85 -28.89
CA ASP A 99 10.09 -16.55 -30.06
C ASP A 99 10.00 -17.66 -31.14
N ILE A 100 9.96 -18.92 -30.73
CA ILE A 100 9.70 -20.06 -31.62
C ILE A 100 8.29 -19.98 -32.24
N LEU A 101 7.31 -19.58 -31.45
CA LEU A 101 5.90 -19.53 -31.83
C LEU A 101 5.45 -18.15 -32.33
N MET A 102 6.39 -17.27 -32.69
CA MET A 102 6.13 -15.86 -33.00
C MET A 102 5.08 -15.66 -34.11
N TYR A 103 5.05 -16.55 -35.12
CA TYR A 103 4.06 -16.46 -36.19
C TYR A 103 2.64 -16.81 -35.71
N MET A 104 2.50 -17.72 -34.74
CA MET A 104 1.22 -18.03 -34.10
C MET A 104 0.69 -16.81 -33.35
N ASP A 105 1.56 -16.11 -32.61
CA ASP A 105 1.21 -14.87 -31.89
C ASP A 105 0.75 -13.75 -32.83
N ARG A 106 1.40 -13.59 -33.98
CA ARG A 106 1.07 -12.52 -34.93
C ARG A 106 -0.18 -12.81 -35.76
N VAL A 107 -0.52 -14.06 -36.00
CA VAL A 107 -1.59 -14.43 -36.94
C VAL A 107 -2.75 -15.11 -36.22
N TYR A 108 -2.51 -16.27 -35.61
CA TYR A 108 -3.59 -17.07 -35.02
C TYR A 108 -4.19 -16.38 -33.79
N VAL A 109 -3.36 -15.90 -32.87
CA VAL A 109 -3.81 -15.26 -31.63
C VAL A 109 -4.65 -14.01 -31.92
N GLN A 110 -4.19 -13.14 -32.83
CA GLN A 110 -4.92 -11.94 -33.24
C GLN A 110 -6.24 -12.25 -33.96
N GLN A 111 -6.27 -13.27 -34.82
CA GLN A 111 -7.48 -13.64 -35.56
C GLN A 111 -8.57 -14.25 -34.66
N ASN A 112 -8.16 -14.93 -33.60
CA ASN A 112 -9.09 -15.68 -32.73
C ASN A 112 -9.35 -14.97 -31.39
N ASN A 113 -8.77 -13.79 -31.14
CA ASN A 113 -8.90 -13.02 -29.90
C ASN A 113 -8.62 -13.85 -28.64
N VAL A 114 -7.55 -14.65 -28.67
CA VAL A 114 -7.06 -15.41 -27.50
C VAL A 114 -5.82 -14.73 -26.91
N ASP A 115 -5.39 -15.15 -25.72
CA ASP A 115 -4.18 -14.64 -25.10
C ASP A 115 -2.94 -15.00 -25.91
N ASN A 116 -2.00 -14.05 -26.04
CA ASN A 116 -0.69 -14.34 -26.63
C ASN A 116 0.08 -15.37 -25.80
N VAL A 117 1.11 -15.98 -26.41
CA VAL A 117 1.89 -17.07 -25.80
C VAL A 117 2.45 -16.66 -24.43
N TYR A 118 2.96 -15.44 -24.28
CA TYR A 118 3.51 -14.98 -23.02
C TYR A 118 2.43 -14.84 -21.94
N ASN A 119 1.32 -14.17 -22.25
CA ASN A 119 0.19 -13.99 -21.33
C ASN A 119 -0.47 -15.33 -20.95
N LEU A 120 -0.60 -16.26 -21.90
CA LEU A 120 -1.04 -17.63 -21.61
C LEU A 120 -0.12 -18.29 -20.57
N GLY A 121 1.20 -18.15 -20.74
CA GLY A 121 2.17 -18.62 -19.75
C GLY A 121 1.99 -17.99 -18.37
N LEU A 122 1.71 -16.68 -18.30
CA LEU A 122 1.42 -15.97 -17.05
C LEU A 122 0.15 -16.50 -16.37
N ILE A 123 -0.93 -16.68 -17.14
CA ILE A 123 -2.21 -17.21 -16.65
C ILE A 123 -2.02 -18.60 -16.06
N ILE A 124 -1.34 -19.50 -16.78
CA ILE A 124 -1.12 -20.86 -16.29
C ILE A 124 -0.24 -20.85 -15.04
N PHE A 125 0.83 -20.04 -14.97
CA PHE A 125 1.66 -19.93 -13.77
C PHE A 125 0.88 -19.36 -12.58
N ARG A 126 0.07 -18.32 -12.81
CA ARG A 126 -0.81 -17.73 -11.81
C ARG A 126 -1.75 -18.79 -11.24
N ASP A 127 -2.52 -19.46 -12.09
CA ASP A 127 -3.61 -20.32 -11.65
C ASP A 127 -3.10 -21.67 -11.13
N GLN A 128 -2.04 -22.20 -11.74
CA GLN A 128 -1.52 -23.52 -11.40
C GLN A 128 -0.43 -23.48 -10.32
N VAL A 129 0.27 -22.37 -10.10
CA VAL A 129 1.35 -22.31 -9.09
C VAL A 129 0.99 -21.32 -8.00
N VAL A 130 0.92 -20.02 -8.31
CA VAL A 130 0.82 -18.96 -7.29
C VAL A 130 -0.51 -18.98 -6.56
N ARG A 131 -1.63 -19.17 -7.27
CA ARG A 131 -2.99 -19.24 -6.71
C ARG A 131 -3.42 -20.66 -6.35
N HIS A 132 -2.53 -21.64 -6.42
CA HIS A 132 -2.79 -22.95 -5.87
C HIS A 132 -2.96 -22.84 -4.35
N GLY A 133 -4.05 -23.36 -3.79
CA GLY A 133 -4.54 -23.04 -2.44
C GLY A 133 -3.45 -22.95 -1.36
N CYS A 134 -2.68 -24.02 -1.16
CA CYS A 134 -1.62 -24.05 -0.15
C CYS A 134 -0.48 -23.05 -0.42
N ILE A 135 -0.07 -22.88 -1.69
CA ILE A 135 1.01 -21.96 -2.07
C ILE A 135 0.55 -20.52 -1.87
N ARG A 136 -0.67 -20.19 -2.30
CA ARG A 136 -1.26 -18.86 -2.17
C ARG A 136 -1.32 -18.42 -0.71
N ASP A 137 -1.89 -19.28 0.13
CA ASP A 137 -2.10 -18.95 1.54
C ASP A 137 -0.76 -18.84 2.27
N HIS A 138 0.18 -19.73 1.99
CA HIS A 138 1.52 -19.68 2.56
C HIS A 138 2.35 -18.48 2.07
N LEU A 139 2.22 -18.09 0.80
CA LEU A 139 2.87 -16.88 0.27
C LEU A 139 2.36 -15.64 0.99
N ARG A 140 1.04 -15.50 1.11
CA ARG A 140 0.42 -14.40 1.84
C ARG A 140 0.93 -14.35 3.28
N GLU A 141 0.84 -15.47 4.01
CA GLU A 141 1.27 -15.54 5.41
C GLU A 141 2.76 -15.21 5.58
N THR A 142 3.61 -15.73 4.70
CA THR A 142 5.06 -15.48 4.76
C THR A 142 5.37 -14.00 4.55
N LEU A 143 4.80 -13.36 3.53
CA LEU A 143 5.05 -11.94 3.25
C LEU A 143 4.53 -11.04 4.38
N LEU A 144 3.34 -11.34 4.90
CA LEU A 144 2.76 -10.61 6.03
C LEU A 144 3.59 -10.76 7.31
N ASP A 145 4.04 -11.97 7.63
CA ASP A 145 4.90 -12.24 8.78
C ASP A 145 6.23 -11.47 8.67
N MET A 146 6.87 -11.46 7.49
CA MET A 146 8.11 -10.71 7.28
C MET A 146 7.94 -9.21 7.53
N VAL A 147 6.84 -8.61 7.08
CA VAL A 147 6.51 -7.21 7.38
C VAL A 147 6.32 -7.00 8.88
N MET A 148 5.60 -7.89 9.55
CA MET A 148 5.34 -7.77 11.00
C MET A 148 6.61 -7.91 11.83
N ARG A 149 7.51 -8.81 11.44
CA ARG A 149 8.83 -8.97 12.06
C ARG A 149 9.70 -7.74 11.84
N GLU A 150 9.67 -7.16 10.65
CA GLU A 150 10.37 -5.90 10.37
C GLU A 150 9.86 -4.74 11.24
N ARG A 151 8.54 -4.62 11.43
CA ARG A 151 7.93 -3.63 12.34
C ARG A 151 8.39 -3.79 13.79
N ARG A 152 8.76 -5.00 14.20
CA ARG A 152 9.32 -5.32 15.52
C ARG A 152 10.83 -5.08 15.61
N GLY A 153 11.46 -4.61 14.53
CA GLY A 153 12.89 -4.33 14.46
C GLY A 153 13.75 -5.52 14.04
N GLU A 154 13.15 -6.61 13.57
CA GLU A 154 13.90 -7.74 13.03
C GLU A 154 14.41 -7.45 11.62
N VAL A 155 15.58 -8.00 11.29
CA VAL A 155 16.13 -7.94 9.93
C VAL A 155 15.43 -8.99 9.07
N VAL A 156 14.81 -8.55 7.98
CA VAL A 156 14.14 -9.41 7.00
C VAL A 156 14.73 -9.26 5.60
N ASP A 157 14.53 -10.26 4.75
CA ASP A 157 14.93 -10.20 3.35
C ASP A 157 13.93 -9.34 2.53
N ARG A 158 14.19 -8.03 2.49
CA ARG A 158 13.40 -7.06 1.71
C ARG A 158 13.37 -7.37 0.21
N LEU A 159 14.43 -7.99 -0.33
CA LEU A 159 14.49 -8.32 -1.74
C LEU A 159 13.54 -9.46 -2.09
N ALA A 160 13.39 -10.44 -1.19
CA ALA A 160 12.41 -11.52 -1.36
C ALA A 160 10.97 -10.96 -1.40
N ILE A 161 10.64 -10.01 -0.53
CA ILE A 161 9.32 -9.34 -0.54
C ILE A 161 9.11 -8.59 -1.87
N LYS A 162 10.12 -7.81 -2.29
CA LYS A 162 10.07 -7.05 -3.55
C LYS A 162 9.84 -7.94 -4.76
N ASN A 163 10.58 -9.04 -4.86
CA ASN A 163 10.47 -9.96 -5.98
C ASN A 163 9.08 -10.64 -6.01
N ALA A 164 8.55 -11.03 -4.85
CA ALA A 164 7.21 -11.61 -4.75
C ALA A 164 6.11 -10.59 -5.10
N ALA A 165 6.20 -9.35 -4.60
CA ALA A 165 5.28 -8.26 -4.94
C ALA A 165 5.29 -7.98 -6.45
N GLN A 166 6.47 -7.87 -7.06
CA GLN A 166 6.62 -7.66 -8.50
C GLN A 166 6.04 -8.82 -9.31
N MET A 167 6.26 -10.07 -8.89
CA MET A 167 5.65 -11.24 -9.52
C MET A 167 4.12 -11.14 -9.50
N LEU A 168 3.51 -10.82 -8.35
CA LEU A 168 2.05 -10.68 -8.23
C LEU A 168 1.51 -9.55 -9.14
N ILE A 169 2.25 -8.45 -9.30
CA ILE A 169 1.88 -7.38 -10.25
C ILE A 169 1.92 -7.89 -11.69
N VAL A 170 2.99 -8.57 -12.10
CA VAL A 170 3.13 -9.08 -13.48
C VAL A 170 2.05 -10.12 -13.81
N LEU A 171 1.70 -10.98 -12.86
CA LEU A 171 0.64 -11.98 -13.04
C LEU A 171 -0.77 -11.38 -13.17
N GLY A 172 -0.93 -10.10 -12.84
CA GLY A 172 -2.18 -9.36 -13.01
C GLY A 172 -2.48 -8.94 -14.46
N ILE A 173 -1.52 -9.04 -15.38
CA ILE A 173 -1.63 -8.75 -16.84
C ILE A 173 -2.32 -7.41 -17.11
N GLU A 174 -1.53 -6.34 -17.23
CA GLU A 174 -2.04 -4.96 -17.41
C GLU A 174 -2.96 -4.46 -16.26
N SER A 175 -3.08 -5.24 -15.19
CA SER A 175 -3.80 -4.91 -13.98
C SER A 175 -2.99 -5.32 -12.76
N ARG A 176 -3.43 -4.85 -11.61
CA ARG A 176 -2.85 -5.20 -10.31
C ARG A 176 -3.74 -6.09 -9.46
N ALA A 177 -4.79 -6.68 -10.06
CA ALA A 177 -5.82 -7.42 -9.33
C ALA A 177 -5.23 -8.57 -8.49
N VAL A 178 -4.24 -9.30 -9.04
CA VAL A 178 -3.56 -10.39 -8.34
C VAL A 178 -2.81 -9.90 -7.11
N TYR A 179 -2.04 -8.81 -7.24
CA TYR A 179 -1.37 -8.17 -6.11
C TYR A 179 -2.35 -7.62 -5.07
N GLU A 180 -3.41 -6.94 -5.51
CA GLU A 180 -4.41 -6.35 -4.61
C GLU A 180 -5.14 -7.41 -3.78
N GLU A 181 -5.62 -8.47 -4.43
CA GLU A 181 -6.40 -9.53 -3.80
C GLU A 181 -5.54 -10.45 -2.92
N ASP A 182 -4.39 -10.87 -3.44
CA ASP A 182 -3.60 -11.93 -2.81
C ASP A 182 -2.67 -11.38 -1.71
N PHE A 183 -2.30 -10.08 -1.79
CA PHE A 183 -1.37 -9.45 -0.85
C PHE A 183 -1.84 -8.11 -0.26
N GLU A 184 -2.15 -7.09 -1.07
CA GLU A 184 -2.33 -5.72 -0.56
C GLU A 184 -3.50 -5.60 0.42
N ARG A 185 -4.68 -6.15 0.08
CA ARG A 185 -5.85 -6.11 0.99
C ARG A 185 -5.56 -6.80 2.33
N PRO A 186 -5.03 -8.05 2.37
CA PRO A 186 -4.56 -8.66 3.61
C PRO A 186 -3.51 -7.85 4.36
N PHE A 187 -2.55 -7.24 3.65
CA PHE A 187 -1.50 -6.40 4.23
C PHE A 187 -2.07 -5.16 4.90
N LEU A 188 -2.96 -4.44 4.24
CA LEU A 188 -3.62 -3.25 4.81
C LEU A 188 -4.49 -3.63 6.02
N ALA A 189 -5.22 -4.75 5.95
CA ALA A 189 -6.03 -5.24 7.06
C ALA A 189 -5.18 -5.62 8.30
N GLN A 190 -4.08 -6.36 8.10
CA GLN A 190 -3.16 -6.70 9.19
C GLN A 190 -2.47 -5.44 9.76
N SER A 191 -2.14 -4.49 8.90
CA SER A 191 -1.54 -3.22 9.30
C SER A 191 -2.49 -2.37 10.13
N ALA A 192 -3.77 -2.32 9.74
CA ALA A 192 -4.80 -1.63 10.51
C ALA A 192 -4.93 -2.23 11.92
N GLU A 193 -4.94 -3.56 12.03
CA GLU A 193 -5.00 -4.24 13.33
C GLU A 193 -3.75 -3.99 14.18
N PHE A 194 -2.57 -4.00 13.57
CA PHE A 194 -1.32 -3.64 14.25
C PHE A 194 -1.37 -2.21 14.82
N TYR A 195 -1.76 -1.23 14.00
CA TYR A 195 -1.81 0.16 14.42
C TYR A 195 -2.94 0.46 15.40
N ARG A 196 -4.04 -0.27 15.34
CA ARG A 196 -5.12 -0.21 16.35
C ARG A 196 -4.62 -0.60 17.73
N MET A 197 -3.78 -1.62 17.83
CA MET A 197 -3.18 -2.04 19.10
C MET A 197 -2.05 -1.10 19.53
N GLU A 198 -1.24 -0.62 18.59
CA GLU A 198 -0.16 0.32 18.86
C GLU A 198 -0.69 1.69 19.33
N SER A 199 -1.81 2.17 18.77
CA SER A 199 -2.46 3.42 19.19
C SER A 199 -2.87 3.38 20.65
N GLN A 200 -3.53 2.30 21.09
CA GLN A 200 -3.98 2.12 22.46
C GLN A 200 -2.80 2.14 23.44
N LYS A 201 -1.71 1.43 23.09
CA LYS A 201 -0.48 1.44 23.89
C LYS A 201 0.12 2.83 23.96
N PHE A 202 0.25 3.52 22.82
CA PHE A 202 0.86 4.83 22.78
C PHE A 202 0.06 5.87 23.55
N LEU A 203 -1.28 5.86 23.46
CA LEU A 203 -2.15 6.76 24.20
C LEU A 203 -2.10 6.51 25.73
N ALA A 204 -1.91 5.27 26.16
CA ALA A 204 -1.82 4.93 27.58
C ALA A 204 -0.46 5.32 28.22
N GLU A 205 0.62 5.27 27.43
CA GLU A 205 1.99 5.39 27.95
C GLU A 205 2.66 6.74 27.68
N ASN A 206 2.09 7.58 26.81
CA ASN A 206 2.78 8.78 26.30
C ASN A 206 1.91 10.04 26.43
N SER A 207 2.57 11.19 26.56
CA SER A 207 1.93 12.50 26.43
C SER A 207 1.59 12.80 24.96
N ALA A 208 0.69 13.76 24.73
CA ALA A 208 0.27 14.15 23.38
C ALA A 208 1.45 14.50 22.45
N SER A 209 2.43 15.27 22.92
CA SER A 209 3.61 15.65 22.12
C SER A 209 4.47 14.43 21.74
N VAL A 210 4.62 13.45 22.63
CA VAL A 210 5.37 12.21 22.35
C VAL A 210 4.58 11.30 21.42
N TYR A 211 3.26 11.22 21.61
CA TYR A 211 2.36 10.49 20.72
C TYR A 211 2.47 11.01 19.28
N ILE A 212 2.35 12.33 19.06
CA ILE A 212 2.45 12.97 17.75
C ILE A 212 3.76 12.58 17.04
N LYS A 213 4.90 12.69 17.74
CA LYS A 213 6.21 12.32 17.19
C LYS A 213 6.29 10.84 16.79
N ARG A 214 5.70 9.94 17.59
CA ARG A 214 5.64 8.52 17.27
C ARG A 214 4.77 8.25 16.04
N VAL A 215 3.63 8.93 15.90
CA VAL A 215 2.77 8.80 14.72
C VAL A 215 3.50 9.28 13.46
N GLU A 216 4.15 10.43 13.50
CA GLU A 216 4.95 10.93 12.37
C GLU A 216 6.07 9.94 11.98
N ALA A 217 6.76 9.37 12.97
CA ALA A 217 7.77 8.33 12.72
C ALA A 217 7.16 7.11 12.02
N ARG A 218 5.99 6.63 12.46
CA ARG A 218 5.31 5.48 11.82
C ARG A 218 4.85 5.78 10.41
N ILE A 219 4.34 6.98 10.13
CA ILE A 219 3.98 7.40 8.78
C ILE A 219 5.20 7.36 7.85
N MET A 220 6.33 7.92 8.30
CA MET A 220 7.57 7.91 7.52
C MET A 220 8.11 6.49 7.30
N GLU A 221 8.10 5.66 8.35
CA GLU A 221 8.55 4.28 8.25
C GLU A 221 7.72 3.45 7.27
N GLU A 222 6.39 3.56 7.29
CA GLU A 222 5.51 2.85 6.34
C GLU A 222 5.62 3.38 4.92
N ALA A 223 5.75 4.70 4.74
CA ALA A 223 5.97 5.29 3.43
C ALA A 223 7.27 4.78 2.80
N GLU A 224 8.38 4.82 3.57
CA GLU A 224 9.66 4.28 3.10
C GLU A 224 9.59 2.78 2.86
N ARG A 225 8.95 2.01 3.75
CA ARG A 225 8.76 0.56 3.56
C ARG A 225 8.06 0.23 2.25
N ALA A 226 6.92 0.89 1.99
CA ALA A 226 6.18 0.69 0.76
C ALA A 226 7.02 1.04 -0.47
N LYS A 227 7.71 2.18 -0.44
CA LYS A 227 8.59 2.62 -1.52
C LYS A 227 9.76 1.68 -1.80
N HIS A 228 10.31 1.02 -0.78
CA HIS A 228 11.47 0.15 -0.94
C HIS A 228 11.14 -1.15 -1.66
N TYR A 229 10.01 -1.78 -1.34
CA TYR A 229 9.73 -3.15 -1.80
C TYR A 229 8.27 -3.46 -2.15
N LEU A 230 7.34 -2.52 -2.08
CA LEU A 230 5.94 -2.70 -2.52
C LEU A 230 5.67 -1.95 -3.83
N ASP A 231 4.47 -2.16 -4.39
CA ASP A 231 4.01 -1.38 -5.54
C ASP A 231 3.84 0.10 -5.16
N GLU A 232 4.20 1.01 -6.07
CA GLU A 232 4.22 2.47 -5.84
C GLU A 232 2.88 3.01 -5.32
N SER A 233 1.78 2.40 -5.75
CA SER A 233 0.44 2.84 -5.37
C SER A 233 0.04 2.37 -3.97
N THR A 234 0.82 1.47 -3.35
CA THR A 234 0.59 0.97 -1.98
C THR A 234 0.96 2.03 -0.94
N GLU A 235 1.96 2.88 -1.22
CA GLU A 235 2.47 3.91 -0.29
C GLU A 235 1.33 4.77 0.25
N ARG A 236 0.54 5.34 -0.66
CA ARG A 236 -0.60 6.17 -0.27
C ARG A 236 -1.61 5.41 0.59
N ARG A 237 -1.94 4.16 0.22
CA ARG A 237 -2.94 3.36 0.92
C ARG A 237 -2.51 2.97 2.32
N ILE A 238 -1.25 2.61 2.52
CA ILE A 238 -0.75 2.26 3.85
C ILE A 238 -0.67 3.50 4.75
N VAL A 239 -0.26 4.65 4.20
CA VAL A 239 -0.27 5.93 4.94
C VAL A 239 -1.69 6.29 5.37
N GLU A 240 -2.70 6.14 4.49
CA GLU A 240 -4.11 6.37 4.84
C GLU A 240 -4.58 5.44 5.97
N VAL A 241 -4.13 4.17 6.00
CA VAL A 241 -4.42 3.24 7.12
C VAL A 241 -3.78 3.72 8.42
N VAL A 242 -2.52 4.16 8.37
CA VAL A 242 -1.81 4.69 9.56
C VAL A 242 -2.52 5.95 10.08
N GLU A 243 -2.89 6.87 9.20
CA GLU A 243 -3.59 8.10 9.55
C GLU A 243 -5.00 7.83 10.12
N GLU A 244 -5.73 6.86 9.57
CA GLU A 244 -7.04 6.44 10.08
C GLU A 244 -6.92 5.87 11.51
N GLU A 245 -6.04 4.89 11.72
CA GLU A 245 -5.92 4.18 13.00
C GLU A 245 -5.24 5.00 14.10
N LEU A 246 -4.20 5.78 13.77
CA LEU A 246 -3.42 6.53 14.77
C LEU A 246 -3.93 7.95 14.99
N ILE A 247 -4.64 8.57 14.05
CA ILE A 247 -5.08 9.97 14.15
C ILE A 247 -6.60 10.05 14.17
N LYS A 248 -7.27 9.65 13.09
CA LYS A 248 -8.69 9.95 12.88
C LYS A 248 -9.60 9.31 13.94
N LYS A 249 -9.36 8.05 14.30
CA LYS A 249 -10.13 7.36 15.35
C LYS A 249 -9.93 7.92 16.75
N HIS A 250 -8.86 8.69 16.97
CA HIS A 250 -8.46 9.18 18.29
C HIS A 250 -8.38 10.72 18.37
N MET A 251 -8.92 11.46 17.38
CA MET A 251 -8.79 12.92 17.31
C MET A 251 -9.15 13.61 18.62
N LYS A 252 -10.35 13.32 19.15
CA LYS A 252 -10.83 13.88 20.43
C LYS A 252 -9.91 13.53 21.59
N THR A 253 -9.54 12.26 21.73
CA THR A 253 -8.65 11.78 22.78
C THR A 253 -7.28 12.47 22.76
N ILE A 254 -6.73 12.74 21.56
CA ILE A 254 -5.44 13.41 21.40
C ILE A 254 -5.55 14.90 21.78
N VAL A 255 -6.61 15.61 21.31
CA VAL A 255 -6.76 17.05 21.60
C VAL A 255 -7.12 17.33 23.06
N GLU A 256 -7.93 16.47 23.67
CA GLU A 256 -8.42 16.59 25.06
C GLU A 256 -7.52 15.87 26.08
N MET A 257 -6.37 15.32 25.65
CA MET A 257 -5.51 14.51 26.52
C MET A 257 -5.13 15.26 27.81
N GLU A 258 -5.38 14.63 28.95
CA GLU A 258 -5.18 15.26 30.25
C GLU A 258 -3.70 15.66 30.42
N ASN A 259 -3.47 16.89 30.92
CA ASN A 259 -2.14 17.44 31.19
C ASN A 259 -1.15 17.46 30.00
N SER A 260 -1.62 17.26 28.77
CA SER A 260 -0.72 17.30 27.60
C SER A 260 -1.38 17.74 26.29
N GLY A 261 -2.71 17.69 26.18
CA GLY A 261 -3.47 18.08 24.99
C GLY A 261 -3.46 19.59 24.70
N VAL A 262 -4.32 20.02 23.78
CA VAL A 262 -4.35 21.37 23.21
C VAL A 262 -4.48 22.44 24.30
N VAL A 263 -5.39 22.27 25.25
CA VAL A 263 -5.58 23.23 26.36
C VAL A 263 -4.31 23.37 27.20
N HIS A 264 -3.62 22.26 27.48
CA HIS A 264 -2.36 22.29 28.22
C HIS A 264 -1.25 23.01 27.43
N MET A 265 -1.15 22.76 26.12
CA MET A 265 -0.19 23.44 25.25
C MET A 265 -0.44 24.96 25.20
N LEU A 266 -1.70 25.38 25.09
CA LEU A 266 -2.11 26.78 25.13
C LEU A 266 -1.71 27.42 26.46
N LYS A 267 -2.13 26.84 27.60
CA LYS A 267 -1.86 27.37 28.95
C LYS A 267 -0.38 27.58 29.23
N ASN A 268 0.47 26.66 28.75
CA ASN A 268 1.91 26.68 28.99
C ASN A 268 2.74 27.30 27.84
N ASN A 269 2.09 27.95 26.86
CA ASN A 269 2.78 28.59 25.72
C ASN A 269 3.70 27.64 24.93
N LYS A 270 3.28 26.38 24.75
CA LYS A 270 4.03 25.39 23.97
C LYS A 270 3.74 25.54 22.47
N THR A 271 4.22 26.63 21.88
CA THR A 271 3.96 27.01 20.47
C THR A 271 4.39 25.92 19.47
N GLU A 272 5.56 25.31 19.66
CA GLU A 272 6.07 24.26 18.76
C GLU A 272 5.27 22.97 18.84
N ASP A 273 4.92 22.51 20.05
CA ASP A 273 4.10 21.31 20.24
C ASP A 273 2.72 21.49 19.60
N LEU A 274 2.14 22.70 19.72
CA LEU A 274 0.86 23.05 19.11
C LEU A 274 0.96 23.11 17.57
N ALA A 275 2.11 23.54 17.02
CA ALA A 275 2.38 23.48 15.59
C ALA A 275 2.45 22.04 15.08
N CYS A 276 3.06 21.13 15.86
CA CYS A 276 3.10 19.70 15.55
C CYS A 276 1.68 19.09 15.60
N MET A 277 0.88 19.45 16.61
CA MET A 277 -0.53 19.04 16.70
C MET A 277 -1.33 19.48 15.47
N TYR A 278 -1.17 20.74 15.04
CA TYR A 278 -1.81 21.26 13.82
C TYR A 278 -1.41 20.48 12.57
N LYS A 279 -0.11 20.23 12.37
CA LYS A 279 0.40 19.48 11.22
C LYS A 279 -0.09 18.03 11.19
N LEU A 280 -0.22 17.40 12.35
CA LEU A 280 -0.76 16.03 12.43
C LEU A 280 -2.25 16.02 12.09
N MET A 281 -3.01 16.94 12.68
CA MET A 281 -4.47 17.01 12.53
C MET A 281 -4.91 17.51 11.15
N SER A 282 -4.05 18.19 10.39
CA SER A 282 -4.32 18.58 9.01
C SER A 282 -4.30 17.42 8.02
N ARG A 283 -3.75 16.25 8.41
CA ARG A 283 -3.70 15.05 7.58
C ARG A 283 -5.06 14.38 7.41
N VAL A 284 -5.94 14.51 8.39
CA VAL A 284 -7.24 13.83 8.42
C VAL A 284 -8.40 14.79 8.30
N SER A 285 -9.48 14.33 7.66
CA SER A 285 -10.75 15.05 7.63
C SER A 285 -11.24 15.36 9.04
N ASP A 286 -11.77 16.57 9.25
CA ASP A 286 -12.28 17.08 10.53
C ASP A 286 -11.25 17.25 11.66
N GLY A 287 -9.98 16.89 11.46
CA GLY A 287 -8.93 17.04 12.47
C GLY A 287 -8.70 18.49 12.90
N LEU A 288 -8.56 19.41 11.94
CA LEU A 288 -8.42 20.84 12.23
C LEU A 288 -9.66 21.42 12.93
N ARG A 289 -10.86 20.89 12.63
CA ARG A 289 -12.09 21.31 13.31
C ARG A 289 -12.07 20.88 14.78
N ALA A 290 -11.66 19.65 15.08
CA ALA A 290 -11.54 19.17 16.46
C ALA A 290 -10.56 20.02 17.28
N VAL A 291 -9.42 20.42 16.69
CA VAL A 291 -8.48 21.33 17.35
C VAL A 291 -9.12 22.70 17.55
N ALA A 292 -9.75 23.27 16.52
CA ALA A 292 -10.39 24.59 16.60
C ALA A 292 -11.51 24.65 17.64
N GLU A 293 -12.32 23.59 17.78
CA GLU A 293 -13.35 23.47 18.82
C GLU A 293 -12.75 23.51 20.23
N CYS A 294 -11.66 22.77 20.45
CA CYS A 294 -10.95 22.75 21.73
C CYS A 294 -10.31 24.11 22.07
N VAL A 295 -9.69 24.76 21.08
CA VAL A 295 -9.13 26.12 21.22
C VAL A 295 -10.24 27.12 21.52
N SER A 296 -11.36 27.05 20.80
CA SER A 296 -12.51 27.94 20.94
C SER A 296 -13.13 27.85 22.35
N GLN A 297 -13.34 26.63 22.83
CA GLN A 297 -13.85 26.42 24.19
C GLN A 297 -12.93 27.07 25.23
N HIS A 298 -11.62 26.84 25.13
CA HIS A 298 -10.67 27.40 26.07
C HIS A 298 -10.59 28.94 26.00
N LEU A 299 -10.63 29.51 24.80
CA LEU A 299 -10.62 30.96 24.58
C LEU A 299 -11.87 31.61 25.18
N ARG A 300 -13.05 31.02 24.97
CA ARG A 300 -14.32 31.52 25.53
C ARG A 300 -14.33 31.45 27.05
N GLU A 301 -13.79 30.39 27.65
CA GLU A 301 -13.67 30.27 29.11
C GLU A 301 -12.77 31.37 29.69
N GLN A 302 -11.62 31.64 29.08
CA GLN A 302 -10.75 32.74 29.49
C GLN A 302 -11.39 34.11 29.29
N GLY A 303 -12.04 34.34 28.15
CA GLY A 303 -12.74 35.60 27.87
C GLY A 303 -13.87 35.88 28.87
N LYS A 304 -14.68 34.87 29.20
CA LYS A 304 -15.74 34.99 30.22
C LYS A 304 -15.18 35.30 31.61
N ALA A 305 -14.09 34.66 32.00
CA ALA A 305 -13.45 34.93 33.29
C ALA A 305 -12.96 36.39 33.38
N LEU A 306 -12.36 36.91 32.31
CA LEU A 306 -11.94 38.31 32.24
C LEU A 306 -13.10 39.30 32.37
N VAL A 307 -14.22 39.04 31.68
CA VAL A 307 -15.43 39.89 31.76
C VAL A 307 -16.05 39.85 33.17
N ALA A 308 -16.14 38.67 33.80
CA ALA A 308 -16.69 38.54 35.15
C ALA A 308 -15.82 39.23 36.22
N GLU A 309 -14.49 39.25 36.04
CA GLU A 309 -13.59 39.96 36.96
C GLU A 309 -13.74 41.50 36.91
N GLU A 310 -14.20 42.05 35.79
CA GLU A 310 -14.48 43.48 35.64
C GLU A 310 -15.77 43.87 36.38
N GLU A 311 -16.84 43.09 36.24
CA GLU A 311 -18.11 43.29 36.97
C GLU A 311 -17.90 43.27 38.50
N GLY A 312 -16.85 42.60 38.98
CA GLY A 312 -16.42 42.57 40.38
C GLY A 312 -15.70 43.84 40.89
N GLY A 313 -15.54 44.89 40.07
CA GLY A 313 -15.03 46.20 40.50
C GLY A 313 -13.54 46.47 40.25
N LYS A 314 -12.90 45.78 39.28
CA LYS A 314 -11.51 46.07 38.86
C LYS A 314 -11.45 47.27 37.89
N ASN A 315 -10.29 47.94 37.84
CA ASN A 315 -10.03 49.08 36.95
C ASN A 315 -10.19 48.71 35.47
N ALA A 316 -10.99 49.47 34.72
CA ALA A 316 -11.21 49.31 33.27
C ALA A 316 -9.91 49.29 32.43
N ILE A 317 -8.88 50.03 32.88
CA ILE A 317 -7.55 50.03 32.23
C ILE A 317 -6.91 48.64 32.29
N THR A 318 -7.02 47.95 33.43
CA THR A 318 -6.48 46.60 33.62
C THR A 318 -7.25 45.57 32.80
N PHE A 319 -8.57 45.73 32.68
CA PHE A 319 -9.40 44.88 31.81
C PHE A 319 -8.98 44.99 30.34
N VAL A 320 -8.88 46.21 29.80
CA VAL A 320 -8.46 46.45 28.41
C VAL A 320 -7.06 45.87 28.15
N GLN A 321 -6.10 46.06 29.07
CA GLN A 321 -4.77 45.49 28.92
C GLN A 321 -4.78 43.96 28.88
N ASN A 322 -5.50 43.31 29.79
CA ASN A 322 -5.61 41.84 29.80
C ASN A 322 -6.25 41.28 28.53
N LEU A 323 -7.20 42.02 27.93
CA LEU A 323 -7.85 41.63 26.69
C LEU A 323 -6.91 41.77 25.48
N LEU A 324 -6.11 42.84 25.43
CA LEU A 324 -5.05 43.01 24.43
C LEU A 324 -4.00 41.91 24.55
N ASP A 325 -3.54 41.61 25.77
CA ASP A 325 -2.55 40.54 26.01
C ASP A 325 -3.09 39.16 25.58
N LEU A 326 -4.38 38.88 25.84
CA LEU A 326 -5.04 37.66 25.39
C LEU A 326 -5.11 37.61 23.85
N LYS A 327 -5.42 38.73 23.19
CA LYS A 327 -5.46 38.82 21.73
C LYS A 327 -4.09 38.59 21.10
N ASP A 328 -3.07 39.27 21.61
CA ASP A 328 -1.69 39.13 21.15
C ASP A 328 -1.19 37.69 21.32
N ARG A 329 -1.56 37.03 22.43
CA ARG A 329 -1.23 35.63 22.67
C ARG A 329 -1.89 34.69 21.64
N PHE A 330 -3.16 34.86 21.33
CA PHE A 330 -3.85 34.01 20.35
C PHE A 330 -3.44 34.33 18.91
N ASP A 331 -3.11 35.58 18.59
CA ASP A 331 -2.49 35.94 17.31
C ASP A 331 -1.11 35.30 17.16
N HIS A 332 -0.32 35.26 18.24
CA HIS A 332 0.94 34.54 18.26
C HIS A 332 0.76 33.06 17.92
N PHE A 333 -0.20 32.36 18.52
CA PHE A 333 -0.48 30.96 18.17
C PHE A 333 -1.02 30.81 16.74
N LEU A 334 -1.89 31.73 16.29
CA LEU A 334 -2.40 31.73 14.91
C LEU A 334 -1.25 31.78 13.90
N HIS A 335 -0.30 32.69 14.10
CA HIS A 335 0.84 32.85 13.20
C HIS A 335 1.87 31.73 13.32
N ASN A 336 2.24 31.33 14.53
CA ASN A 336 3.39 30.46 14.76
C ASN A 336 3.05 28.96 14.90
N SER A 337 1.79 28.62 15.23
CA SER A 337 1.35 27.23 15.39
C SER A 337 0.34 26.81 14.33
N PHE A 338 -0.63 27.66 14.02
CA PHE A 338 -1.73 27.33 13.12
C PHE A 338 -1.53 27.81 11.67
N ASN A 339 -0.33 28.25 11.31
CA ASN A 339 0.04 28.67 9.94
C ASN A 339 -0.92 29.71 9.33
N ASN A 340 -1.46 30.61 10.15
CA ASN A 340 -2.45 31.62 9.76
C ASN A 340 -3.69 31.02 9.05
N ASP A 341 -4.07 29.81 9.45
CA ASP A 341 -5.19 29.07 8.88
C ASP A 341 -6.52 29.83 9.07
N LYS A 342 -7.35 29.80 8.03
CA LYS A 342 -8.60 30.58 7.96
C LYS A 342 -9.62 30.13 9.00
N ILE A 343 -9.71 28.82 9.29
CA ILE A 343 -10.64 28.27 10.29
C ILE A 343 -10.31 28.88 11.66
N PHE A 344 -9.04 28.83 12.03
CA PHE A 344 -8.57 29.37 13.31
C PHE A 344 -8.72 30.89 13.38
N LYS A 345 -8.37 31.62 12.30
CA LYS A 345 -8.53 33.07 12.25
C LYS A 345 -9.98 33.52 12.43
N GLN A 346 -10.92 32.88 11.74
CA GLN A 346 -12.34 33.17 11.84
C GLN A 346 -12.89 32.80 13.22
N MET A 347 -12.51 31.64 13.74
CA MET A 347 -12.91 31.18 15.08
C MET A 347 -12.44 32.15 16.18
N ILE A 348 -11.17 32.56 16.15
CA ILE A 348 -10.62 33.51 17.13
C ILE A 348 -11.40 34.84 17.06
N ALA A 349 -11.63 35.39 15.86
CA ALA A 349 -12.39 36.63 15.71
C ALA A 349 -13.82 36.51 16.28
N ALA A 350 -14.53 35.44 15.93
CA ALA A 350 -15.89 35.19 16.40
C ALA A 350 -15.97 35.01 17.92
N ASP A 351 -14.97 34.38 18.52
CA ASP A 351 -14.92 34.18 19.96
C ASP A 351 -14.66 35.48 20.72
N PHE A 352 -13.77 36.34 20.22
CA PHE A 352 -13.58 37.69 20.77
C PHE A 352 -14.85 38.54 20.68
N GLU A 353 -15.56 38.52 19.56
CA GLU A 353 -16.86 39.19 19.42
C GLU A 353 -17.88 38.65 20.42
N TYR A 354 -17.91 37.33 20.65
CA TYR A 354 -18.86 36.68 21.53
C TYR A 354 -18.76 37.19 22.98
N PHE A 355 -17.58 37.17 23.61
CA PHE A 355 -17.47 37.58 25.01
C PHE A 355 -17.43 39.11 25.18
N LEU A 356 -16.98 39.88 24.19
CA LEU A 356 -17.13 41.35 24.20
C LEU A 356 -18.60 41.79 24.17
N ASN A 357 -19.45 41.05 23.45
CA ASN A 357 -20.88 41.33 23.43
C ASN A 357 -21.58 40.91 24.72
N MET A 358 -21.02 39.99 25.52
CA MET A 358 -21.56 39.68 26.84
C MET A 358 -21.49 40.91 27.77
N HIS A 359 -20.37 41.64 27.75
CA HIS A 359 -20.22 42.88 28.53
C HIS A 359 -21.19 44.00 28.07
N LYS A 360 -21.61 44.04 26.80
CA LYS A 360 -22.50 45.10 26.31
C LYS A 360 -23.97 44.95 26.75
N VAL A 361 -24.34 43.77 27.26
CA VAL A 361 -25.73 43.41 27.59
C VAL A 361 -25.97 43.42 29.12
N THR A 362 -24.91 43.58 29.93
CA THR A 362 -24.98 44.01 31.33
C THR A 362 -24.85 45.52 31.44
#